data_AF-A0AAW9B9R7-F1
#
_entry.id   AF-A0AAW9B9R7-F1
#
_cell.length_a   1.000
_cell.length_b   1.000
_cell.length_c   1.000
_cell.angle_alpha   90.00
_cell.angle_beta   90.00
_cell.angle_gamma   90.00
#
_symmetry.space_group_name_H-M   'P 1'
#
loop_
_entity.id
_entity.type
_entity.pdbx_description
1 polymer ?
#
loop_
_entity_poly.entity_id
_entity_poly.type
_entity_poly.pdbx_seq_one_letter_code
_entity_poly.pdbx_strand_id
1 'polypeptide(L)'
;MIGKHQVTEATPLAAILTLPATGSESNMGAVITKAETQDKLPFMSPAVQPKFAVLDPDVMKTLPERQLINGIVDAWVHVCEQYITLPTGAMVQDGYAETLLKTLKTLGEQFAERDDDQWRANLMWSANQALNGLIGSGVPHDWATHMIGHELTALWGVDHARSLAIIQPSLLRNQMQFKRAKLEQMGRNVFGLESGDDLAERTIEAIEAFYHQLGVATQLDNYGESREQAIDAI
;
A
#
# COMPACT_ATOMS: atom_id res chain seq x y z
N MET A 1 -15.70 6.19 7.67
CA MET A 1 -17.14 6.53 7.81
C MET A 1 -17.45 6.89 9.27
N ILE A 2 -16.96 8.03 9.78
CA ILE A 2 -17.19 8.43 11.19
C ILE A 2 -17.74 9.87 11.31
N GLY A 3 -18.02 10.53 10.18
CA GLY A 3 -18.62 11.87 10.17
C GLY A 3 -20.13 11.82 10.05
N LYS A 4 -20.85 12.53 10.93
CA LYS A 4 -22.26 12.92 10.71
C LYS A 4 -22.43 13.87 9.51
N HIS A 5 -21.31 14.39 8.99
CA HIS A 5 -21.26 15.37 7.92
C HIS A 5 -20.79 14.71 6.62
N GLN A 6 -21.53 14.95 5.54
CA GLN A 6 -21.19 14.50 4.20
C GLN A 6 -20.62 15.69 3.42
N VAL A 7 -19.38 15.54 2.94
CA VAL A 7 -18.74 16.57 2.12
C VAL A 7 -19.37 16.56 0.73
N THR A 8 -20.17 17.58 0.42
CA THR A 8 -20.85 17.75 -0.88
C THR A 8 -20.18 18.76 -1.79
N GLU A 9 -19.32 19.61 -1.24
CA GLU A 9 -18.58 20.65 -1.96
C GLU A 9 -17.18 20.83 -1.35
N ALA A 10 -16.23 21.23 -2.18
CA ALA A 10 -14.88 21.60 -1.77
C ALA A 10 -14.29 22.60 -2.77
N THR A 11 -13.34 23.42 -2.32
CA THR A 11 -12.56 24.28 -3.21
C THR A 11 -11.87 23.42 -4.27
N PRO A 12 -11.96 23.76 -5.57
CA PRO A 12 -11.24 23.04 -6.61
C PRO A 12 -9.75 23.03 -6.31
N LEU A 13 -9.14 21.84 -6.36
CA LEU A 13 -7.73 21.65 -6.07
C LEU A 13 -7.03 20.91 -7.21
N ALA A 14 -5.73 21.12 -7.30
CA ALA A 14 -4.83 20.42 -8.21
C ALA A 14 -3.61 19.95 -7.42
N ALA A 15 -2.95 18.91 -7.92
CA ALA A 15 -1.78 18.32 -7.27
C ALA A 15 -0.52 18.49 -8.12
N ILE A 16 0.60 18.86 -7.49
CA ILE A 16 1.94 18.73 -8.07
C ILE A 16 2.65 17.69 -7.22
N LEU A 17 2.77 16.47 -7.77
CA LEU A 17 3.29 15.33 -7.02
C LEU A 17 4.81 15.43 -6.91
N THR A 18 5.32 15.33 -5.68
CA THR A 18 6.77 15.35 -5.40
C THR A 18 7.28 14.07 -4.75
N LEU A 19 6.38 13.15 -4.38
CA LEU A 19 6.69 11.88 -3.75
C LEU A 19 5.69 10.82 -4.24
N PRO A 20 6.13 9.76 -4.93
CA PRO A 20 5.23 8.69 -5.35
C PRO A 20 4.97 7.72 -4.19
N ALA A 21 3.71 7.60 -3.77
CA ALA A 21 3.30 6.61 -2.77
C ALA A 21 1.79 6.35 -2.80
N THR A 22 1.00 7.42 -2.71
CA THR A 22 -0.37 7.32 -2.18
C THR A 22 -1.48 7.36 -3.23
N GLY A 23 -1.21 7.74 -4.48
CA GLY A 23 -2.24 7.94 -5.52
C GLY A 23 -3.26 9.06 -5.21
N SER A 24 -3.10 9.78 -4.09
CA SER A 24 -4.01 10.83 -3.60
C SER A 24 -4.17 11.97 -4.60
N GLU A 25 -3.18 12.19 -5.45
CA GLU A 25 -3.21 13.14 -6.56
C GLU A 25 -4.26 12.81 -7.63
N SER A 26 -4.86 11.61 -7.62
CA SER A 26 -5.84 11.19 -8.62
C SER A 26 -7.11 10.54 -8.05
N ASN A 27 -7.22 10.42 -6.72
CA ASN A 27 -8.35 9.78 -6.06
C ASN A 27 -9.19 10.77 -5.23
N MET A 28 -10.19 10.24 -4.54
CA MET A 28 -11.17 11.01 -3.78
C MET A 28 -11.01 10.84 -2.25
N GLY A 29 -9.89 10.28 -1.80
CA GLY A 29 -9.61 9.96 -0.41
C GLY A 29 -8.63 10.93 0.24
N ALA A 30 -8.76 11.10 1.55
CA ALA A 30 -7.78 11.79 2.37
C ALA A 30 -7.72 11.18 3.77
N VAL A 31 -6.53 11.19 4.37
CA VAL A 31 -6.26 10.69 5.74
C VAL A 31 -5.67 11.83 6.55
N ILE A 32 -6.33 12.17 7.67
CA ILE A 32 -5.95 13.32 8.50
C ILE A 32 -5.74 12.87 9.94
N THR A 33 -4.66 13.33 10.56
CA THR A 33 -4.38 13.12 11.98
C THR A 33 -4.89 14.32 12.80
N LYS A 34 -5.72 14.05 13.82
CA LYS A 34 -6.12 15.04 14.82
C LYS A 34 -5.17 14.96 16.01
N ALA A 35 -4.18 15.85 16.06
CA ALA A 35 -3.12 15.82 17.08
C ALA A 35 -3.62 15.82 18.53
N GLU A 36 -4.73 16.50 18.83
CA GLU A 36 -5.33 16.57 20.18
C GLU A 36 -5.82 15.19 20.68
N THR A 37 -6.35 14.35 19.79
CA THR A 37 -6.93 13.04 20.14
C THR A 37 -6.08 11.87 19.66
N GLN A 38 -5.01 12.15 18.92
CA GLN A 38 -4.15 11.17 18.24
C GLN A 38 -4.89 10.28 17.22
N ASP A 39 -6.12 10.62 16.84
CA ASP A 39 -6.85 9.88 15.81
C ASP A 39 -6.27 10.13 14.41
N LYS A 40 -6.04 9.08 13.62
CA LYS A 40 -5.67 9.17 12.20
C LYS A 40 -6.76 8.56 11.32
N LEU A 41 -7.64 9.40 10.77
CA LEU A 41 -8.90 8.95 10.16
C LEU A 41 -8.98 9.23 8.65
N PRO A 42 -9.51 8.27 7.86
CA PRO A 42 -9.80 8.47 6.45
C PRO A 42 -11.20 9.05 6.21
N PHE A 43 -11.35 9.83 5.14
CA PHE A 43 -12.64 10.12 4.52
C PHE A 43 -12.52 10.06 2.98
N MET A 44 -13.67 9.91 2.31
CA MET A 44 -13.75 9.94 0.85
C MET A 44 -14.89 10.85 0.41
N SER A 45 -14.68 11.67 -0.61
CA SER A 45 -15.73 12.44 -1.28
C SER A 45 -15.34 12.79 -2.72
N PRO A 46 -16.22 12.59 -3.71
CA PRO A 46 -15.98 13.08 -5.07
C PRO A 46 -15.68 14.58 -5.17
N ALA A 47 -16.12 15.36 -4.18
CA ALA A 47 -15.87 16.80 -4.13
C ALA A 47 -14.39 17.15 -3.97
N VAL A 48 -13.59 16.27 -3.33
CA VAL A 48 -12.17 16.52 -3.05
C VAL A 48 -11.22 15.91 -4.09
N GLN A 49 -11.74 15.30 -5.17
CA GLN A 49 -10.89 14.77 -6.22
C GLN A 49 -10.15 15.92 -6.95
N PRO A 50 -8.82 15.86 -7.07
CA PRO A 50 -8.05 16.85 -7.82
C PRO A 50 -8.57 17.01 -9.26
N LYS A 51 -8.63 18.26 -9.75
CA LYS A 51 -9.05 18.57 -11.13
C LYS A 51 -8.00 18.17 -12.15
N PHE A 52 -6.73 18.24 -11.76
CA PHE A 52 -5.60 17.71 -12.50
C PHE A 52 -4.45 17.43 -11.53
N ALA A 53 -3.52 16.58 -11.99
CA ALA A 53 -2.26 16.31 -11.32
C ALA A 53 -1.10 16.44 -12.31
N VAL A 54 0.01 17.01 -11.84
CA VAL A 54 1.27 17.06 -12.57
C VAL A 54 2.22 16.06 -11.93
N LEU A 55 2.67 15.09 -12.73
CA LEU A 55 3.57 14.02 -12.34
C LEU A 55 4.86 14.18 -13.14
N ASP A 56 5.88 14.75 -12.51
CA ASP A 56 7.23 14.86 -13.07
C ASP A 56 8.18 13.97 -12.26
N PRO A 57 8.67 12.84 -12.83
CA PRO A 57 9.54 11.92 -12.12
C PRO A 57 10.85 12.56 -11.61
N ASP A 58 11.28 13.70 -12.15
CA ASP A 58 12.54 14.35 -11.76
C ASP A 58 12.54 14.81 -10.29
N VAL A 59 11.37 15.02 -9.70
CA VAL A 59 11.24 15.33 -8.25
C VAL A 59 11.84 14.23 -7.36
N MET A 60 11.91 12.99 -7.84
CA MET A 60 12.50 11.86 -7.11
C MET A 60 14.03 11.94 -7.02
N LYS A 61 14.69 12.72 -7.88
CA LYS A 61 16.16 12.86 -7.89
C LYS A 61 16.72 13.38 -6.57
N THR A 62 15.89 14.07 -5.78
CA THR A 62 16.27 14.64 -4.48
C THR A 62 15.65 13.93 -3.28
N LEU A 63 14.86 12.87 -3.49
CA LEU A 63 14.22 12.17 -2.37
C LEU A 63 15.23 11.31 -1.60
N PRO A 64 15.13 11.26 -0.26
CA PRO A 64 15.86 10.28 0.52
C PRO A 64 15.48 8.86 0.10
N GLU A 65 16.46 7.96 0.07
CA GLU A 65 16.27 6.54 -0.27
C GLU A 65 15.12 5.88 0.51
N ARG A 66 15.04 6.20 1.81
CA ARG A 66 13.97 5.72 2.70
C ARG A 66 12.57 6.07 2.18
N GLN A 67 12.38 7.26 1.59
CA GLN A 67 11.09 7.68 1.06
C GLN A 67 10.75 6.97 -0.26
N LEU A 68 11.74 6.69 -1.11
CA LEU A 68 11.52 5.88 -2.31
C LEU A 68 11.10 4.45 -1.96
N ILE A 69 11.78 3.84 -0.98
CA ILE A 69 11.43 2.51 -0.47
C ILE A 69 10.02 2.52 0.13
N ASN A 70 9.70 3.52 0.96
CA ASN A 70 8.37 3.66 1.53
C ASN A 70 7.30 3.79 0.43
N GLY A 71 7.60 4.51 -0.65
CA GLY A 71 6.69 4.65 -1.80
C GLY A 71 6.39 3.34 -2.51
N ILE A 72 7.41 2.48 -2.72
CA ILE A 72 7.24 1.14 -3.28
C ILE A 72 6.35 0.28 -2.37
N VAL A 73 6.63 0.27 -1.07
CA VAL A 73 5.91 -0.55 -0.09
C VAL A 73 4.47 -0.11 0.06
N ASP A 74 4.20 1.20 0.15
CA ASP A 74 2.84 1.72 0.27
C ASP A 74 2.00 1.41 -0.99
N ALA A 75 2.56 1.64 -2.18
CA ALA A 75 1.92 1.28 -3.44
C ALA A 75 1.66 -0.23 -3.55
N TRP A 76 2.61 -1.07 -3.13
CA TRP A 76 2.45 -2.52 -3.09
C TRP A 76 1.28 -2.94 -2.21
N VAL A 77 1.20 -2.40 -0.99
CA VAL A 77 0.13 -2.71 -0.05
C VAL A 77 -1.22 -2.20 -0.56
N HIS A 78 -1.29 -1.01 -1.17
CA HIS A 78 -2.51 -0.51 -1.83
C HIS A 78 -3.04 -1.49 -2.87
N VAL A 79 -2.17 -2.06 -3.71
CA VAL A 79 -2.61 -3.08 -4.68
C VAL A 79 -3.08 -4.35 -3.97
N CYS A 80 -2.33 -4.83 -2.97
CA CYS A 80 -2.72 -6.01 -2.19
C CYS A 80 -4.08 -5.87 -1.50
N GLU A 81 -4.40 -4.71 -0.92
CA GLU A 81 -5.67 -4.44 -0.22
C GLU A 81 -6.90 -4.46 -1.15
N GLN A 82 -6.69 -4.30 -2.46
CA GLN A 82 -7.73 -4.36 -3.50
C GLN A 82 -7.73 -5.70 -4.26
N TYR A 83 -6.69 -6.52 -4.10
CA TYR A 83 -6.48 -7.76 -4.85
C TYR A 83 -6.56 -9.02 -3.96
N ILE A 84 -5.94 -9.04 -2.79
CA ILE A 84 -5.92 -10.18 -1.86
C ILE A 84 -7.18 -10.15 -0.98
N THR A 85 -8.35 -10.17 -1.62
CA THR A 85 -9.66 -10.15 -0.96
C THR A 85 -10.38 -11.48 -1.15
N LEU A 86 -11.38 -11.54 -2.02
CA LEU A 86 -12.14 -12.74 -2.36
C LEU A 86 -12.07 -12.96 -3.89
N PRO A 87 -12.14 -14.21 -4.38
CA PRO A 87 -12.25 -14.47 -5.81
C PRO A 87 -13.53 -13.85 -6.39
N THR A 88 -13.37 -12.93 -7.34
CA THR A 88 -14.50 -12.25 -8.02
C THR A 88 -14.68 -12.70 -9.46
N GLY A 89 -13.64 -13.29 -10.07
CA GLY A 89 -13.59 -13.55 -11.52
C GLY A 89 -13.41 -12.28 -12.36
N ALA A 90 -13.06 -11.15 -11.74
CA ALA A 90 -12.87 -9.87 -12.40
C ALA A 90 -11.51 -9.83 -13.14
N MET A 91 -11.45 -10.44 -14.32
CA MET A 91 -10.21 -10.64 -15.08
C MET A 91 -9.43 -9.34 -15.37
N VAL A 92 -10.13 -8.23 -15.62
CA VAL A 92 -9.50 -6.93 -15.89
C VAL A 92 -8.81 -6.40 -14.63
N GLN A 93 -9.50 -6.41 -13.50
CA GLN A 93 -9.00 -5.96 -12.20
C GLN A 93 -7.84 -6.83 -11.74
N ASP A 94 -7.98 -8.16 -11.83
CA ASP A 94 -6.94 -9.11 -11.47
C ASP A 94 -5.70 -8.93 -12.35
N GLY A 95 -5.85 -8.95 -13.68
CA GLY A 95 -4.73 -8.81 -14.61
C GLY A 95 -4.01 -7.46 -14.47
N TYR A 96 -4.76 -6.39 -14.20
CA TYR A 96 -4.16 -5.09 -14.00
C TYR A 96 -3.44 -4.98 -12.65
N ALA A 97 -4.06 -5.43 -11.55
CA ALA A 97 -3.41 -5.50 -10.24
C ALA A 97 -2.13 -6.36 -10.27
N GLU A 98 -2.17 -7.52 -10.93
CA GLU A 98 -1.00 -8.39 -11.10
C GLU A 98 0.11 -7.72 -11.92
N THR A 99 -0.24 -6.91 -12.92
CA THR A 99 0.73 -6.11 -13.68
C THR A 99 1.41 -5.09 -12.75
N LEU A 100 0.64 -4.36 -11.95
CA LEU A 100 1.20 -3.40 -10.99
C LEU A 100 2.08 -4.07 -9.94
N LEU A 101 1.65 -5.22 -9.38
CA LEU A 101 2.45 -5.99 -8.42
C LEU A 101 3.78 -6.46 -9.06
N LYS A 102 3.75 -6.99 -10.28
CA LYS A 102 4.97 -7.37 -11.00
C LYS A 102 5.90 -6.19 -11.23
N THR A 103 5.36 -5.04 -11.63
CA THR A 103 6.16 -3.83 -11.84
C THR A 103 6.78 -3.36 -10.54
N LEU A 104 6.02 -3.25 -9.46
CA LEU A 104 6.51 -2.84 -8.14
C LEU A 104 7.56 -3.81 -7.58
N LYS A 105 7.33 -5.13 -7.74
CA LYS A 105 8.31 -6.16 -7.40
C LYS A 105 9.62 -5.95 -8.18
N THR A 106 9.52 -5.79 -9.50
CA THR A 106 10.68 -5.58 -10.38
C THR A 106 11.46 -4.31 -10.00
N LEU A 107 10.76 -3.20 -9.74
CA LEU A 107 11.38 -1.95 -9.32
C LEU A 107 12.08 -2.08 -7.96
N GLY A 108 11.49 -2.81 -7.02
CA GLY A 108 12.12 -3.11 -5.74
C GLY A 108 13.33 -4.04 -5.88
N GLU A 109 13.26 -5.02 -6.78
CA GLU A 109 14.39 -5.90 -7.09
C GLU A 109 15.56 -5.16 -7.73
N GLN A 110 15.24 -4.17 -8.57
CA GLN A 110 16.19 -3.30 -9.25
C GLN A 110 16.41 -1.97 -8.51
N PHE A 111 16.21 -1.90 -7.20
CA PHE A 111 16.29 -0.64 -6.47
C PHE A 111 17.67 0.05 -6.57
N ALA A 112 18.74 -0.71 -6.86
CA ALA A 112 20.06 -0.15 -7.16
C ALA A 112 20.07 0.74 -8.42
N GLU A 113 19.11 0.54 -9.34
CA GLU A 113 18.93 1.30 -10.58
C GLU A 113 18.02 2.54 -10.39
N ARG A 114 17.64 2.90 -9.16
CA ARG A 114 16.72 4.02 -8.86
C ARG A 114 17.12 5.39 -9.43
N ASP A 115 18.37 5.53 -9.85
CA ASP A 115 18.86 6.75 -10.47
C ASP A 115 18.54 6.88 -11.98
N ASP A 116 18.00 5.81 -12.57
CA ASP A 116 17.51 5.79 -13.94
C ASP A 116 16.14 6.49 -14.08
N ASP A 117 15.97 7.26 -15.16
CA ASP A 117 14.76 8.03 -15.40
C ASP A 117 13.55 7.14 -15.75
N GLN A 118 13.77 6.00 -16.42
CA GLN A 118 12.70 5.04 -16.68
C GLN A 118 12.27 4.34 -15.40
N TRP A 119 13.20 4.00 -14.51
CA TRP A 119 12.88 3.42 -13.21
C TRP A 119 11.96 4.36 -12.42
N ARG A 120 12.34 5.65 -12.34
CA ARG A 120 11.53 6.69 -11.68
C ARG A 120 10.16 6.83 -12.31
N ALA A 121 10.09 6.98 -13.63
CA ALA A 121 8.81 7.11 -14.34
C ALA A 121 7.87 5.92 -14.09
N ASN A 122 8.41 4.70 -14.09
CA ASN A 122 7.64 3.49 -13.77
C ASN A 122 7.16 3.49 -12.32
N LEU A 123 8.01 3.84 -11.34
CA LEU A 123 7.58 3.92 -9.95
C LEU A 123 6.45 4.95 -9.77
N MET A 124 6.62 6.15 -10.31
CA MET A 124 5.61 7.22 -10.18
C MET A 124 4.28 6.81 -10.78
N TRP A 125 4.29 6.20 -11.96
CA TRP A 125 3.05 5.74 -12.59
C TRP A 125 2.43 4.55 -11.87
N SER A 126 3.22 3.54 -11.47
CA SER A 126 2.71 2.39 -10.72
C SER A 126 2.10 2.80 -9.38
N ALA A 127 2.73 3.72 -8.64
CA ALA A 127 2.19 4.22 -7.38
C ALA A 127 0.88 4.98 -7.57
N ASN A 128 0.77 5.79 -8.63
CA ASN A 128 -0.50 6.44 -8.98
C ASN A 128 -1.60 5.40 -9.25
N GLN A 129 -1.33 4.43 -10.13
CA GLN A 129 -2.31 3.44 -10.56
C GLN A 129 -2.69 2.44 -9.44
N ALA A 130 -1.83 2.27 -8.43
CA ALA A 130 -2.13 1.47 -7.24
C ALA A 130 -3.32 2.00 -6.43
N LEU A 131 -3.61 3.32 -6.46
CA LEU A 131 -4.71 3.91 -5.70
C LEU A 131 -5.50 4.98 -6.47
N ASN A 132 -5.54 4.94 -7.80
CA ASN A 132 -6.39 5.84 -8.59
C ASN A 132 -7.86 5.39 -8.66
N GLY A 133 -8.17 4.19 -8.17
CA GLY A 133 -9.51 3.60 -8.12
C GLY A 133 -9.83 2.57 -9.22
N LEU A 134 -9.01 2.44 -10.26
CA LEU A 134 -9.32 1.54 -11.38
C LEU A 134 -9.27 0.06 -10.99
N ILE A 135 -8.23 -0.38 -10.29
CA ILE A 135 -8.08 -1.79 -9.88
C ILE A 135 -9.12 -2.21 -8.82
N GLY A 136 -9.61 -1.27 -8.02
CA GLY A 136 -10.66 -1.50 -7.03
C GLY A 136 -12.10 -1.41 -7.60
N SER A 137 -12.27 -0.90 -8.81
CA SER A 137 -13.60 -0.67 -9.37
C SER A 137 -14.35 -1.98 -9.59
N GLY A 138 -15.41 -2.20 -8.81
CA GLY A 138 -16.30 -3.36 -8.92
C GLY A 138 -15.82 -4.62 -8.17
N VAL A 139 -14.81 -4.50 -7.31
CA VAL A 139 -14.29 -5.61 -6.49
C VAL A 139 -14.32 -5.28 -4.99
N PRO A 140 -14.27 -6.28 -4.09
CA PRO A 140 -14.13 -6.06 -2.65
C PRO A 140 -12.76 -5.48 -2.29
N HIS A 141 -12.73 -4.61 -1.27
CA HIS A 141 -11.51 -4.06 -0.69
C HIS A 141 -11.40 -4.52 0.79
N ASP A 142 -10.18 -4.62 1.31
CA ASP A 142 -9.91 -5.01 2.70
C ASP A 142 -9.64 -3.78 3.59
N TRP A 143 -8.52 -3.10 3.38
CA TRP A 143 -8.01 -1.96 4.13
C TRP A 143 -7.61 -2.25 5.59
N ALA A 144 -7.70 -3.48 6.08
CA ALA A 144 -7.37 -3.79 7.47
C ALA A 144 -5.88 -3.60 7.80
N THR A 145 -4.96 -3.83 6.84
CA THR A 145 -3.53 -3.55 7.04
C THR A 145 -3.33 -2.05 7.24
N HIS A 146 -3.94 -1.22 6.39
CA HIS A 146 -3.89 0.23 6.54
C HIS A 146 -4.48 0.73 7.86
N MET A 147 -5.65 0.20 8.27
CA MET A 147 -6.30 0.66 9.50
C MET A 147 -5.46 0.34 10.74
N ILE A 148 -4.92 -0.88 10.87
CA ILE A 148 -4.03 -1.22 11.99
C ILE A 148 -2.71 -0.44 11.89
N GLY A 149 -2.18 -0.27 10.68
CA GLY A 149 -0.96 0.51 10.43
C GLY A 149 -1.10 2.00 10.78
N HIS A 150 -2.30 2.57 10.70
CA HIS A 150 -2.55 3.95 11.12
C HIS A 150 -2.34 4.13 12.62
N GLU A 151 -2.79 3.19 13.44
CA GLU A 151 -2.60 3.23 14.90
C GLU A 151 -1.12 3.15 15.26
N LEU A 152 -0.35 2.29 14.56
CA LEU A 152 1.10 2.22 14.76
C LEU A 152 1.81 3.55 14.47
N THR A 153 1.39 4.25 13.40
CA THR A 153 1.93 5.58 13.07
C THR A 153 1.50 6.63 14.10
N ALA A 154 0.26 6.61 14.56
CA ALA A 154 -0.27 7.59 15.49
C ALA A 154 0.37 7.50 16.89
N LEU A 155 0.55 6.28 17.39
CA LEU A 155 1.06 6.02 18.75
C LEU A 155 2.59 6.09 18.82
N TRP A 156 3.30 5.49 17.86
CA TRP A 156 4.77 5.32 17.93
C TRP A 156 5.55 6.07 16.85
N GLY A 157 4.88 6.88 16.01
CA GLY A 157 5.57 7.66 14.97
C GLY A 157 6.24 6.82 13.89
N VAL A 158 5.86 5.54 13.75
CA VAL A 158 6.38 4.65 12.70
C VAL A 158 5.95 5.17 11.34
N ASP A 159 6.91 5.29 10.40
CA ASP A 159 6.61 5.62 8.99
C ASP A 159 5.46 4.76 8.47
N HIS A 160 4.53 5.38 7.75
CA HIS A 160 3.32 4.71 7.25
C HIS A 160 3.62 3.38 6.55
N ALA A 161 4.45 3.39 5.50
CA ALA A 161 4.77 2.18 4.76
C ALA A 161 5.41 1.06 5.62
N ARG A 162 6.19 1.46 6.64
CA ARG A 162 6.84 0.50 7.54
C ARG A 162 5.86 -0.11 8.51
N SER A 163 4.85 0.63 8.95
CA SER A 163 3.77 0.05 9.75
C SER A 163 2.97 -0.97 8.94
N LEU A 164 2.75 -0.71 7.64
CA LEU A 164 2.10 -1.69 6.75
C LEU A 164 2.92 -2.97 6.59
N ALA A 165 4.22 -2.87 6.36
CA ALA A 165 5.11 -4.03 6.21
C ALA A 165 5.19 -4.90 7.48
N ILE A 166 5.05 -4.30 8.66
CA ILE A 166 4.97 -5.01 9.94
C ILE A 166 3.65 -5.80 10.05
N ILE A 167 2.53 -5.19 9.66
CA ILE A 167 1.20 -5.78 9.87
C ILE A 167 0.84 -6.81 8.80
N GLN A 168 1.09 -6.51 7.52
CA GLN A 168 0.52 -7.25 6.40
C GLN A 168 0.78 -8.77 6.48
N PRO A 169 2.02 -9.26 6.70
CA PRO A 169 2.27 -10.70 6.72
C PRO A 169 1.53 -11.42 7.85
N SER A 170 1.48 -10.81 9.03
CA SER A 170 0.78 -11.36 10.19
C SER A 170 -0.74 -11.40 9.97
N LEU A 171 -1.29 -10.34 9.37
CA LEU A 171 -2.71 -10.28 9.01
C LEU A 171 -3.07 -11.33 7.96
N LEU A 172 -2.26 -11.48 6.91
CA LEU A 172 -2.48 -12.49 5.86
C LEU A 172 -2.45 -13.91 6.42
N ARG A 173 -1.56 -14.21 7.37
CA ARG A 173 -1.54 -15.51 8.08
C ARG A 173 -2.80 -15.71 8.93
N ASN A 174 -3.21 -14.68 9.66
CA ASN A 174 -4.42 -14.74 10.48
C ASN A 174 -5.68 -14.94 9.63
N GLN A 175 -5.72 -14.34 8.44
CA GLN A 175 -6.85 -14.38 7.51
C GLN A 175 -6.67 -15.43 6.38
N MET A 176 -5.72 -16.36 6.55
CA MET A 176 -5.32 -17.33 5.53
C MET A 176 -6.52 -18.08 4.94
N GLN A 177 -7.42 -18.56 5.81
CA GLN A 177 -8.60 -19.32 5.39
C GLN A 177 -9.45 -18.56 4.36
N PHE A 178 -9.60 -17.24 4.51
CA PHE A 178 -10.46 -16.42 3.66
C PHE A 178 -9.74 -15.93 2.41
N LYS A 179 -8.41 -15.75 2.49
CA LYS A 179 -7.59 -15.15 1.43
C LYS A 179 -6.82 -16.17 0.58
N ARG A 180 -6.79 -17.45 0.98
CA ARG A 180 -6.00 -18.53 0.37
C ARG A 180 -6.06 -18.54 -1.15
N ALA A 181 -7.25 -18.52 -1.75
CA ALA A 181 -7.39 -18.60 -3.21
C ALA A 181 -6.70 -17.43 -3.94
N LYS A 182 -6.78 -16.20 -3.40
CA LYS A 182 -6.13 -15.01 -3.98
C LYS A 182 -4.63 -14.97 -3.69
N LEU A 183 -4.19 -15.47 -2.53
CA LEU A 183 -2.77 -15.69 -2.22
C LEU A 183 -2.15 -16.69 -3.19
N GLU A 184 -2.80 -17.83 -3.42
CA GLU A 184 -2.32 -18.83 -4.39
C GLU A 184 -2.29 -18.28 -5.82
N GLN A 185 -3.28 -17.45 -6.21
CA GLN A 185 -3.26 -16.75 -7.50
C GLN A 185 -2.06 -15.80 -7.60
N MET A 186 -1.77 -15.02 -6.54
CA MET A 186 -0.59 -14.16 -6.49
C MET A 186 0.71 -14.96 -6.60
N GLY A 187 0.82 -16.06 -5.85
CA GLY A 187 1.98 -16.93 -5.85
C GLY A 187 2.33 -17.41 -7.25
N ARG A 188 1.33 -17.90 -7.99
CA ARG A 188 1.52 -18.31 -9.40
C ARG A 188 1.81 -17.12 -10.30
N ASN A 189 0.94 -16.11 -10.28
CA ASN A 189 0.92 -15.11 -11.34
C ASN A 189 1.99 -14.05 -11.16
N VAL A 190 2.26 -13.60 -9.94
CA VAL A 190 3.20 -12.51 -9.63
C VAL A 190 4.59 -13.04 -9.29
N PHE A 191 4.66 -14.08 -8.46
CA PHE A 191 5.93 -14.63 -7.99
C PHE A 191 6.45 -15.82 -8.79
N GLY A 192 5.63 -16.44 -9.65
CA GLY A 192 6.04 -17.62 -10.42
C GLY A 192 6.30 -18.86 -9.57
N LEU A 193 5.64 -18.96 -8.41
CA LEU A 193 5.81 -20.09 -7.50
C LEU A 193 5.06 -21.33 -8.02
N GLU A 194 5.72 -22.49 -7.89
CA GLU A 194 5.12 -23.78 -8.22
C GLU A 194 3.91 -24.10 -7.34
N SER A 195 2.94 -24.82 -7.91
CA SER A 195 1.72 -25.21 -7.19
C SER A 195 2.02 -26.25 -6.10
N GLY A 196 1.32 -26.14 -4.97
CA GLY A 196 1.43 -27.04 -3.83
C GLY A 196 0.45 -26.63 -2.74
N ASP A 197 0.20 -27.52 -1.78
CA ASP A 197 -0.74 -27.27 -0.68
C ASP A 197 -0.31 -26.08 0.22
N ASP A 198 0.99 -25.78 0.22
CA ASP A 198 1.68 -24.72 0.96
C ASP A 198 1.84 -23.41 0.16
N LEU A 199 1.26 -23.32 -1.04
CA LEU A 199 1.51 -22.19 -1.96
C LEU A 199 1.08 -20.85 -1.35
N ALA A 200 0.00 -20.81 -0.59
CA ALA A 200 -0.46 -19.58 0.07
C ALA A 200 0.54 -19.12 1.13
N GLU A 201 1.05 -20.05 1.94
CA GLU A 201 2.10 -19.80 2.94
C GLU A 201 3.39 -19.29 2.28
N ARG A 202 3.89 -19.97 1.25
CA ARG A 202 5.08 -19.53 0.48
C ARG A 202 4.88 -18.17 -0.19
N THR A 203 3.65 -17.82 -0.57
CA THR A 203 3.34 -16.49 -1.10
C THR A 203 3.51 -15.41 -0.03
N ILE A 204 3.06 -15.66 1.21
CA ILE A 204 3.28 -14.72 2.32
C ILE A 204 4.77 -14.58 2.63
N GLU A 205 5.52 -15.68 2.63
CA GLU A 205 6.98 -15.66 2.81
C GLU A 205 7.67 -14.86 1.69
N ALA A 206 7.20 -14.96 0.44
CA ALA A 206 7.72 -14.16 -0.67
C ALA A 206 7.41 -12.66 -0.52
N ILE A 207 6.24 -12.30 0.04
CA ILE A 207 5.90 -10.92 0.41
C ILE A 207 6.85 -10.40 1.49
N GLU A 208 7.13 -11.19 2.53
CA GLU A 208 8.10 -10.82 3.57
C GLU A 208 9.52 -10.66 3.02
N ALA A 209 9.95 -11.59 2.18
CA ALA A 209 11.26 -11.53 1.54
C ALA A 209 11.41 -10.27 0.68
N PHE A 210 10.34 -9.86 -0.02
CA PHE A 210 10.32 -8.59 -0.76
C PHE A 210 10.52 -7.37 0.14
N TYR A 211 9.88 -7.32 1.32
CA TYR A 211 10.12 -6.26 2.29
C TYR A 211 11.54 -6.28 2.86
N HIS A 212 12.06 -7.45 3.20
CA HIS A 212 13.41 -7.60 3.74
C HIS A 212 14.48 -7.22 2.72
N GLN A 213 14.27 -7.55 1.45
CA GLN A 213 15.14 -7.12 0.35
C GLN A 213 15.26 -5.59 0.27
N LEU A 214 14.18 -4.86 0.56
CA LEU A 214 14.16 -3.40 0.62
C LEU A 214 14.66 -2.83 1.96
N GLY A 215 15.17 -3.67 2.87
CA GLY A 215 15.61 -3.24 4.20
C GLY A 215 14.46 -2.79 5.11
N VAL A 216 13.24 -3.26 4.86
CA VAL A 216 12.06 -2.95 5.65
C VAL A 216 11.75 -4.10 6.59
N ALA A 217 11.75 -3.83 7.89
CA ALA A 217 11.43 -4.83 8.91
C ALA A 217 9.94 -5.21 8.87
N THR A 218 9.65 -6.47 9.18
CA THR A 218 8.28 -7.01 9.26
C THR A 218 7.86 -7.38 10.69
N GLN A 219 8.64 -6.96 11.69
CA GLN A 219 8.38 -7.21 13.12
C GLN A 219 8.58 -5.94 13.95
N LEU A 220 7.88 -5.88 15.09
CA LEU A 220 7.88 -4.80 16.07
C LEU A 220 9.01 -4.96 17.10
N ASP A 221 10.26 -5.02 16.62
CA ASP A 221 11.38 -5.31 17.53
C ASP A 221 12.24 -4.06 17.83
N ASN A 222 12.03 -2.97 17.07
CA ASN A 222 12.97 -1.83 17.01
C ASN A 222 12.36 -0.45 17.34
N TYR A 223 11.12 -0.36 17.86
CA TYR A 223 10.43 0.92 18.08
C TYR A 223 10.31 1.36 19.55
N GLY A 224 11.18 0.87 20.44
CA GLY A 224 11.45 1.51 21.74
C GLY A 224 10.53 1.16 22.90
N GLU A 225 9.45 0.41 22.68
CA GLU A 225 8.54 -0.07 23.73
C GLU A 225 8.35 -1.60 23.62
N SER A 226 8.03 -2.27 24.73
CA SER A 226 7.88 -3.73 24.71
C SER A 226 6.66 -4.14 23.89
N ARG A 227 6.73 -5.31 23.24
CA ARG A 227 5.60 -5.90 22.50
C ARG A 227 4.29 -5.95 23.30
N GLU A 228 4.37 -6.11 24.61
CA GLU A 228 3.22 -6.09 25.52
C GLU A 228 2.57 -4.71 25.63
N GLN A 229 3.36 -3.63 25.73
CA GLN A 229 2.83 -2.27 25.76
C GLN A 229 2.13 -1.89 24.45
N ALA A 230 2.63 -2.40 23.32
CA ALA A 230 1.98 -2.19 22.02
C ALA A 230 0.62 -2.89 21.89
N ILE A 231 0.44 -4.02 22.58
CA ILE A 231 -0.84 -4.75 22.60
C ILE A 231 -1.84 -4.08 23.55
N ASP A 232 -1.37 -3.58 24.70
CA ASP A 232 -2.24 -2.96 25.73
C ASP A 232 -2.71 -1.54 25.36
N ALA A 233 -2.02 -0.87 24.42
CA ALA A 233 -2.34 0.48 23.97
C ALA A 233 -3.38 0.57 22.83
N ILE A 234 -3.71 -0.56 22.20
CA ILE A 234 -4.71 -0.70 21.10
C ILE A 234 -6.00 -1.30 21.66
#